data_AF-A0A6I1Z617-F1
#
_entry.id   AF-A0A6I1Z617-F1
#
_cell.length_a   1.000
_cell.length_b   1.000
_cell.length_c   1.000
_cell.angle_alpha   90.00
_cell.angle_beta   90.00
_cell.angle_gamma   90.00
#
_symmetry.space_group_name_H-M   'P 1'
#
loop_
_entity.id
_entity.type
_entity.pdbx_description
1 polymer ?
#
loop_
_entity_poly.entity_id
_entity_poly.type
_entity_poly.pdbx_seq_one_letter_code
_entity_poly.pdbx_strand_id
1 'polypeptide(L)'
;GIGGNIGTQSSTITIRGLVTGRVNIKRIWSFIGKQLQVGLLLGIFFGLLLGAMAWIFGSTRLGSVVALAICATMFISTLLGTMVPIILRRLDVDPAVATGPFVTTSADVLGVLIYFMLAKSLLAL
;
A
#
# COMPACT_ATOMS: atom_id res chain seq x y z
N GLY A 1 -4.93 -5.83 -6.65
CA GLY A 1 -3.84 -6.58 -7.33
C GLY A 1 -2.47 -6.33 -6.71
N ILE A 2 -1.56 -5.65 -7.40
CA ILE A 2 -0.17 -5.42 -6.91
C ILE A 2 -0.14 -4.69 -5.55
N GLY A 3 -1.04 -3.73 -5.32
CA GLY A 3 -1.20 -3.08 -4.01
C GLY A 3 -1.49 -4.07 -2.88
N GLY A 4 -2.47 -4.97 -3.08
CA GLY A 4 -2.78 -6.03 -2.10
C GLY A 4 -1.58 -6.93 -1.80
N ASN A 5 -0.78 -7.29 -2.79
CA ASN A 5 0.44 -8.09 -2.59
C ASN A 5 1.48 -7.35 -1.73
N ILE A 6 1.69 -6.05 -1.98
CA ILE A 6 2.59 -5.21 -1.17
C ILE A 6 2.06 -5.04 0.25
N GLY A 7 0.75 -4.87 0.41
CA GLY A 7 0.11 -4.82 1.72
C GLY A 7 0.33 -6.11 2.51
N THR A 8 0.13 -7.27 1.88
CA THR A 8 0.40 -8.58 2.50
C THR A 8 1.86 -8.80 2.83
N GLN A 9 2.78 -8.36 1.96
CA GLN A 9 4.21 -8.41 2.22
C GLN A 9 4.59 -7.56 3.45
N SER A 10 4.14 -6.31 3.48
CA SER A 10 4.37 -5.40 4.60
C SER A 10 3.75 -5.93 5.91
N SER A 11 2.57 -6.55 5.82
CA SER A 11 1.92 -7.27 6.92
C SER A 11 2.77 -8.41 7.45
N THR A 12 3.28 -9.24 6.55
CA THR A 12 4.12 -10.38 6.92
C THR A 12 5.40 -9.93 7.62
N ILE A 13 6.06 -8.89 7.09
CA ILE A 13 7.27 -8.31 7.69
C ILE A 13 6.95 -7.77 9.09
N THR A 14 5.82 -7.06 9.24
CA THR A 14 5.41 -6.47 10.51
C THR A 14 5.04 -7.52 11.54
N ILE A 15 4.24 -8.53 11.18
CA ILE A 15 3.86 -9.64 12.05
C ILE A 15 5.10 -10.39 12.53
N ARG A 16 5.99 -10.78 11.60
CA ARG A 16 7.25 -11.43 11.96
C ARG A 16 8.11 -10.55 12.86
N GLY A 17 8.15 -9.25 12.58
CA GLY A 17 8.86 -8.28 13.39
C GLY A 17 8.32 -8.18 14.83
N LEU A 18 7.00 -8.22 15.00
CA LEU A 18 6.33 -8.23 16.31
C LEU A 18 6.61 -9.54 17.06
N VAL A 19 6.47 -10.69 16.40
CA VAL A 19 6.67 -12.02 17.01
C VAL A 19 8.15 -12.26 17.39
N THR A 20 9.09 -11.80 16.56
CA THR A 20 10.54 -11.96 16.83
C THR A 20 11.11 -10.90 17.77
N GLY A 21 10.29 -9.95 18.26
CA GLY A 21 10.74 -8.84 19.11
C GLY A 21 11.61 -7.79 18.40
N ARG A 22 11.81 -7.89 17.09
CA ARG A 22 12.57 -6.92 16.28
C ARG A 22 11.83 -5.58 16.14
N VAL A 23 10.50 -5.59 16.19
CA VAL A 23 9.67 -4.38 16.22
C VAL A 23 9.36 -4.05 17.67
N ASN A 24 10.14 -3.11 18.22
CA ASN A 24 9.95 -2.63 19.58
C ASN A 24 8.94 -1.45 19.58
N ILE A 25 7.94 -1.49 20.47
CA ILE A 25 6.91 -0.44 20.60
C ILE A 25 7.52 0.96 20.75
N LYS A 26 8.67 1.07 21.44
CA LYS A 26 9.36 2.35 21.67
C LYS A 26 9.94 2.96 20.39
N ARG A 27 10.20 2.14 19.36
CA ARG A 27 10.76 2.56 18.05
C ARG A 27 9.78 2.33 16.90
N ILE A 28 8.49 2.17 17.21
CA ILE A 28 7.47 1.79 16.23
C ILE A 28 7.38 2.80 15.09
N TRP A 29 7.45 4.10 15.40
CA TRP A 29 7.42 5.18 14.40
C TRP A 29 8.59 5.12 13.41
N SER A 30 9.80 4.76 13.88
CA SER A 30 10.95 4.58 13.00
C SER A 30 10.79 3.37 12.08
N PHE A 31 10.20 2.29 12.58
CA PHE A 31 9.88 1.11 11.77
C PHE A 31 8.83 1.42 10.70
N ILE A 32 7.75 2.12 11.08
CA ILE A 32 6.69 2.55 10.18
C ILE A 32 7.24 3.44 9.08
N GLY A 33 8.06 4.45 9.43
CA GLY A 33 8.69 5.34 8.45
C GLY A 33 9.50 4.57 7.40
N LYS A 34 10.27 3.55 7.81
CA LYS A 34 11.02 2.70 6.87
C LYS A 34 10.10 1.90 5.94
N GLN A 35 9.00 1.36 6.45
CA GLN A 35 8.03 0.65 5.59
C GLN A 35 7.39 1.61 4.59
N LEU A 36 6.96 2.79 5.04
CA LEU A 36 6.39 3.82 4.15
C LEU A 36 7.37 4.28 3.08
N GLN A 37 8.66 4.42 3.40
CA GLN A 37 9.70 4.70 2.41
C GLN A 37 9.80 3.60 1.35
N VAL A 38 9.78 2.32 1.76
CA VAL A 38 9.78 1.19 0.81
C VAL A 38 8.53 1.22 -0.07
N GLY A 39 7.36 1.46 0.52
CA GLY A 39 6.09 1.58 -0.22
C GLY A 39 6.09 2.73 -1.22
N LEU A 40 6.66 3.89 -0.85
CA LEU A 40 6.80 5.03 -1.74
C LEU A 40 7.77 4.76 -2.89
N LEU A 41 8.93 4.13 -2.61
CA LEU A 41 9.92 3.77 -3.64
C LEU A 41 9.32 2.78 -4.65
N LEU A 42 8.62 1.75 -4.17
CA LEU A 42 7.89 0.82 -5.02
C LEU A 42 6.80 1.55 -5.82
N GLY A 43 6.05 2.45 -5.18
CA GLY A 43 5.01 3.26 -5.80
C GLY A 43 5.53 4.12 -6.94
N ILE A 44 6.67 4.78 -6.75
CA ILE A 44 7.35 5.57 -7.79
C ILE A 44 7.82 4.64 -8.92
N PHE A 45 8.50 3.55 -8.59
CA PHE A 45 9.02 2.62 -9.60
C PHE A 45 7.91 2.03 -10.49
N PHE A 46 6.89 1.43 -9.88
CA PHE A 46 5.77 0.84 -10.62
C PHE A 46 4.86 1.89 -11.24
N GLY A 47 4.68 3.04 -10.60
CA GLY A 47 3.91 4.16 -11.14
C GLY A 47 4.54 4.72 -12.41
N LEU A 48 5.85 4.90 -12.44
CA LEU A 48 6.57 5.31 -13.65
C LEU A 48 6.50 4.24 -14.73
N LEU A 49 6.73 2.97 -14.38
CA LEU A 49 6.73 1.86 -15.34
C LEU A 49 5.35 1.70 -16.01
N LEU A 50 4.30 1.56 -15.21
CA LEU A 50 2.94 1.31 -15.70
C LEU A 50 2.27 2.58 -16.23
N GLY A 51 2.61 3.74 -15.67
CA GLY A 51 2.20 5.04 -16.21
C GLY A 51 2.79 5.32 -17.59
N ALA A 52 4.06 4.98 -17.82
CA ALA A 52 4.69 5.08 -19.13
C ALA A 52 4.03 4.14 -20.15
N MET A 53 3.71 2.90 -19.77
CA MET A 53 2.93 2.01 -20.64
C MET A 53 1.55 2.59 -20.97
N ALA A 54 0.82 3.08 -19.96
CA ALA A 54 -0.50 3.69 -20.17
C ALA A 54 -0.45 4.97 -21.03
N TRP A 55 0.66 5.70 -20.99
CA TRP A 55 0.90 6.82 -21.90
C TRP A 55 1.06 6.34 -23.34
N ILE A 56 1.88 5.31 -23.59
CA ILE A 56 2.15 4.78 -24.93
C ILE A 56 0.89 4.19 -25.59
N PHE A 57 0.10 3.42 -24.82
CA PHE A 57 -1.07 2.69 -25.35
C PHE A 57 -2.39 3.46 -25.26
N GLY A 58 -2.39 4.63 -24.61
CA GLY A 58 -3.60 5.41 -24.37
C GLY A 58 -3.39 6.89 -24.63
N SER A 59 -3.29 7.67 -23.55
CA SER A 59 -3.07 9.11 -23.63
C SER A 59 -2.18 9.59 -22.50
N THR A 60 -1.57 10.76 -22.65
CA THR A 60 -0.75 11.39 -21.60
C THR A 60 -1.53 11.56 -20.29
N ARG A 61 -2.82 11.90 -20.38
CA ARG A 61 -3.71 12.02 -19.21
C ARG A 61 -4.00 10.68 -18.56
N LEU A 62 -4.15 9.61 -19.34
CA LEU A 62 -4.31 8.26 -18.78
C LEU A 62 -3.02 7.81 -18.09
N GLY A 63 -1.87 8.09 -18.69
CA GLY A 63 -0.55 7.80 -18.11
C GLY A 63 -0.35 8.45 -16.74
N SER A 64 -0.71 9.74 -16.60
CA SER A 64 -0.61 10.44 -15.31
C SER A 64 -1.57 9.90 -14.26
N VAL A 65 -2.81 9.58 -14.64
CA VAL A 65 -3.79 8.93 -13.74
C VAL A 65 -3.24 7.60 -13.21
N VAL A 66 -2.73 6.74 -14.11
CA VAL A 66 -2.20 5.43 -13.73
C VAL A 66 -0.97 5.56 -12.83
N ALA A 67 -0.03 6.45 -13.16
CA ALA A 67 1.17 6.67 -12.37
C ALA A 67 0.84 7.12 -10.94
N LEU A 68 -0.02 8.13 -10.80
CA LEU A 68 -0.43 8.68 -9.51
C LEU A 68 -1.25 7.67 -8.71
N ALA A 69 -2.17 6.95 -9.36
CA ALA A 69 -2.97 5.93 -8.72
C ALA A 69 -2.08 4.81 -8.17
N ILE A 70 -1.15 4.28 -8.96
CA ILE A 70 -0.26 3.21 -8.49
C ILE A 70 0.61 3.68 -7.32
N CYS A 71 1.16 4.89 -7.40
CA CYS A 71 1.97 5.45 -6.32
C CYS A 71 1.15 5.56 -5.01
N ALA A 72 -0.05 6.14 -5.07
CA ALA A 72 -0.93 6.32 -3.92
C ALA A 72 -1.43 4.97 -3.35
N THR A 73 -1.84 4.05 -4.23
CA THR A 73 -2.33 2.73 -3.82
C THR A 73 -1.24 1.90 -3.15
N MET A 74 0.00 1.94 -3.64
CA MET A 74 1.13 1.26 -3.00
C MET A 74 1.44 1.86 -1.63
N PHE A 75 1.50 3.19 -1.53
CA PHE A 75 1.73 3.86 -0.26
C PHE A 75 0.68 3.47 0.79
N ILE A 76 -0.61 3.53 0.44
CA ILE A 76 -1.72 3.16 1.33
C ILE A 76 -1.70 1.67 1.65
N SER A 77 -1.40 0.81 0.69
CA SER A 77 -1.31 -0.64 0.93
C SER A 77 -0.20 -0.98 1.92
N THR A 78 0.98 -0.34 1.80
CA THR A 78 2.07 -0.50 2.75
C THR A 78 1.72 0.06 4.13
N LEU A 79 1.04 1.21 4.18
CA LEU A 79 0.56 1.79 5.43
C LEU A 79 -0.40 0.83 6.14
N LEU A 80 -1.40 0.30 5.44
CA LEU A 80 -2.35 -0.68 5.98
C LEU A 80 -1.64 -1.96 6.42
N GLY A 81 -0.76 -2.49 5.58
CA GLY A 81 0.00 -3.69 5.89
C GLY A 81 0.91 -3.52 7.11
N THR A 82 1.38 -2.31 7.39
CA THR A 82 2.16 -2.04 8.61
C THR A 82 1.27 -1.75 9.81
N MET A 83 0.24 -0.92 9.66
CA MET A 83 -0.58 -0.42 10.76
C MET A 83 -1.53 -1.46 11.32
N VAL A 84 -2.22 -2.22 10.46
CA VAL A 84 -3.24 -3.19 10.88
C VAL A 84 -2.67 -4.20 11.89
N PRO A 85 -1.56 -4.92 11.62
CA PRO A 85 -1.06 -5.89 12.59
C PRO A 85 -0.54 -5.24 13.88
N ILE A 86 -0.03 -4.00 13.82
CA ILE A 86 0.37 -3.23 15.01
C ILE A 86 -0.84 -2.88 15.88
N ILE A 87 -1.93 -2.43 15.26
CA ILE A 87 -3.17 -2.05 15.94
C ILE A 87 -3.81 -3.29 16.56
N LEU A 88 -3.95 -4.38 15.81
CA LEU A 88 -4.49 -5.64 16.32
C LEU A 88 -3.70 -6.15 17.52
N ARG A 89 -2.36 -6.09 17.46
CA ARG A 89 -1.50 -6.48 18.59
C ARG A 89 -1.71 -5.59 19.83
N ARG A 90 -2.01 -4.30 19.66
CA ARG A 90 -2.33 -3.39 20.78
C ARG A 90 -3.72 -3.63 21.36
N LEU A 91 -4.62 -4.25 20.61
CA LEU A 91 -5.95 -4.66 21.05
C LEU A 91 -5.95 -6.10 21.60
N ASP A 92 -4.78 -6.70 21.82
CA ASP A 92 -4.61 -8.09 22.23
C ASP A 92 -5.27 -9.13 21.29
N VAL A 93 -5.45 -8.76 20.01
CA VAL A 93 -5.92 -9.66 18.95
C VAL A 93 -4.72 -10.23 18.20
N ASP A 94 -4.75 -11.54 17.88
CA ASP A 94 -3.70 -12.17 17.07
C ASP A 94 -3.70 -11.61 15.64
N PRO A 95 -2.65 -10.86 15.25
CA PRO A 95 -2.59 -10.26 13.92
C PRO A 95 -2.43 -11.31 12.81
N ALA A 96 -1.94 -12.52 13.08
CA ALA A 96 -1.75 -13.54 12.06
C ALA A 96 -3.07 -14.03 11.43
N VAL A 97 -4.16 -14.00 12.20
CA VAL A 97 -5.46 -14.52 11.77
C VAL A 97 -6.24 -13.51 10.93
N ALA A 98 -6.24 -12.23 11.32
CA ALA A 98 -7.12 -11.23 10.71
C ALA A 98 -6.44 -10.32 9.66
N THR A 99 -5.12 -10.14 9.73
CA THR A 99 -4.44 -9.12 8.91
C THR A 99 -4.49 -9.42 7.41
N GLY A 100 -4.32 -10.68 7.00
CA GLY A 100 -4.24 -11.06 5.59
C GLY A 100 -5.48 -10.63 4.78
N PRO A 101 -6.66 -11.19 5.09
CA PRO A 101 -7.90 -10.82 4.40
C PRO A 101 -8.23 -9.33 4.52
N PHE A 102 -8.04 -8.73 5.70
CA PHE A 102 -8.38 -7.33 5.92
C PHE A 102 -7.52 -6.37 5.09
N VAL A 103 -6.22 -6.64 4.97
CA VAL A 103 -5.30 -5.79 4.23
C VAL A 103 -5.53 -5.90 2.72
N THR A 104 -5.74 -7.11 2.19
CA THR A 104 -5.99 -7.28 0.75
C THR A 104 -7.32 -6.67 0.33
N THR A 105 -8.39 -6.89 1.08
CA THR A 105 -9.71 -6.32 0.76
C THR A 105 -9.68 -4.80 0.83
N SER A 106 -9.05 -4.23 1.86
CA SER A 106 -8.92 -2.78 2.01
C SER A 106 -8.07 -2.19 0.89
N ALA A 107 -6.98 -2.85 0.52
CA ALA A 107 -6.12 -2.40 -0.58
C ALA A 107 -6.86 -2.43 -1.94
N ASP A 108 -7.70 -3.43 -2.18
CA ASP A 108 -8.47 -3.49 -3.43
C ASP A 108 -9.58 -2.42 -3.46
N VAL A 109 -10.34 -2.24 -2.38
CA VAL A 109 -11.40 -1.21 -2.30
C VAL A 109 -10.80 0.19 -2.42
N LEU A 110 -9.82 0.53 -1.59
CA LEU A 110 -9.17 1.84 -1.64
C LEU A 110 -8.43 2.03 -2.96
N GLY A 111 -7.87 0.96 -3.51
CA GLY A 111 -7.16 1.01 -4.78
C GLY A 111 -8.04 1.45 -5.94
N VAL A 112 -9.22 0.84 -6.04
CA VAL A 112 -10.23 1.19 -7.03
C VAL A 112 -10.79 2.60 -6.80
N LEU A 113 -11.06 2.97 -5.54
CA LEU A 113 -11.53 4.32 -5.20
C LEU A 113 -10.53 5.41 -5.60
N ILE A 114 -9.24 5.24 -5.30
CA ILE A 114 -8.18 6.18 -5.67
C ILE A 114 -8.08 6.31 -7.19
N TYR A 115 -8.11 5.17 -7.89
CA TYR A 115 -8.07 5.17 -9.35
C TYR A 115 -9.24 5.97 -9.94
N PHE A 116 -10.47 5.69 -9.51
CA PHE A 116 -11.65 6.41 -10.02
C PHE A 116 -11.67 7.88 -9.63
N MET A 117 -11.23 8.25 -8.43
CA MET A 117 -11.13 9.66 -8.02
C MET A 117 -10.14 10.43 -8.90
N LEU A 118 -8.98 9.85 -9.19
CA LEU A 118 -7.99 10.46 -10.07
C LEU A 118 -8.46 10.49 -11.52
N ALA A 119 -9.09 9.42 -12.01
CA ALA A 119 -9.67 9.37 -13.34
C ALA A 119 -10.73 10.47 -13.52
N LYS A 120 -11.68 10.58 -12.58
CA LYS A 120 -12.70 11.65 -12.58
C LYS A 120 -12.07 13.04 -12.63
N SER A 121 -11.06 13.28 -11.79
CA SER A 121 -10.42 14.59 -11.65
C SER A 121 -9.57 14.98 -12.88
N LEU A 122 -8.74 14.06 -13.41
CA LEU A 122 -7.78 14.38 -14.48
C LEU A 122 -8.29 14.09 -15.89
N LEU A 123 -9.21 13.13 -16.06
CA LEU A 123 -9.83 12.83 -17.35
C LEU A 123 -11.15 13.58 -17.55
N ALA A 124 -11.66 14.28 -16.52
CA ALA A 124 -12.95 14.96 -16.53
C ALA A 124 -14.11 14.02 -16.92
N LEU A 125 -14.06 12.78 -16.41
CA LEU A 125 -15.09 11.76 -16.57
C LEU A 125 -16.22 11.93 -15.55
#